data_AF-I3R235-F1
#
_entry.id   AF-I3R235-F1
#
_cell.length_a   1.000
_cell.length_b   1.000
_cell.length_c   1.000
_cell.angle_alpha   90.00
_cell.angle_beta   90.00
_cell.angle_gamma   90.00
#
_symmetry.space_group_name_H-M   'P 1'
#
loop_
_entity.id
_entity.type
_entity.pdbx_description
1 polymer ?
#
loop_
_entity_poly.entity_id
_entity_poly.type
_entity_poly.pdbx_seq_one_letter_code
_entity_poly.pdbx_strand_id
1 'polypeptide(L)'
;MHRRALLAGIGALSAGCLGVSPPRANSTTASSAATETPNSTTTTAHPTATCDKETETPSTESTGETETDAEYTLTDLTESTDIDRPSAKYILEPSAFYSSDAVTEEEERTGEEQVVKDISEIDDEKVRSAIETAIRTGEWRSNTLPDGLADTVGRVDFFTGVSEDETYTHVGLTLHRTHPDRPPALEFNAAIVDDTVSKDSPGAIALTLTNTSQTTQRVFSGTVPPFGMVYGDATEDEGRFLLWREYEEEGCVNFSERGLAVCSIGKITKLQPCERITRRYEVLPSETTRHPEYTVPPHPGRYRLTDSLDYYETRGGPESTLSFEVEFTLESMQ
;
A
#
# COMPACT_ATOMS: atom_id res chain seq x y z
N MET A 1 33.38 -0.88 -20.82
CA MET A 1 32.70 -0.88 -22.14
C MET A 1 31.37 -0.13 -21.99
N HIS A 2 31.03 0.69 -22.96
CA HIS A 2 29.92 1.66 -22.93
C HIS A 2 28.51 1.05 -23.05
N ARG A 3 27.56 1.74 -22.41
CA ARG A 3 26.14 2.02 -22.75
C ARG A 3 25.28 0.92 -23.39
N ARG A 4 24.10 0.67 -22.80
CA ARG A 4 22.79 1.08 -23.35
C ARG A 4 21.65 0.88 -22.33
N ALA A 5 20.90 1.95 -22.09
CA ALA A 5 19.56 1.96 -21.54
C ALA A 5 18.54 1.69 -22.66
N LEU A 6 17.37 1.14 -22.30
CA LEU A 6 16.19 1.07 -23.17
C LEU A 6 14.92 1.29 -22.33
N LEU A 7 14.26 2.40 -22.64
CA LEU A 7 12.88 2.76 -22.33
C LEU A 7 11.91 2.08 -23.31
N ALA A 8 10.74 1.65 -22.83
CA ALA A 8 9.41 1.64 -23.46
C ALA A 8 8.46 0.83 -22.55
N GLY A 9 7.21 1.17 -22.25
CA GLY A 9 6.30 2.14 -22.83
C GLY A 9 4.95 1.47 -23.18
N ILE A 10 3.94 1.72 -22.33
CA ILE A 10 2.48 1.88 -22.61
C ILE A 10 1.67 0.67 -23.14
N GLY A 11 0.55 0.39 -22.45
CA GLY A 11 -0.61 -0.27 -23.04
C GLY A 11 -1.70 -0.76 -22.06
N ALA A 12 -2.39 0.14 -21.34
CA ALA A 12 -3.61 -0.22 -20.61
C ALA A 12 -4.86 0.14 -21.46
N LEU A 13 -5.56 -0.89 -21.92
CA LEU A 13 -6.86 -0.77 -22.59
C LEU A 13 -7.96 -0.65 -21.54
N SER A 14 -8.62 0.51 -21.48
CA SER A 14 -9.83 0.73 -20.71
C SER A 14 -11.05 0.17 -21.46
N ALA A 15 -11.63 -0.91 -20.94
CA ALA A 15 -12.99 -1.34 -21.31
C ALA A 15 -13.99 -0.62 -20.40
N GLY A 16 -14.94 0.07 -21.02
CA GLY A 16 -15.95 0.88 -20.35
C GLY A 16 -17.02 0.06 -19.64
N CYS A 17 -17.53 0.61 -18.54
CA CYS A 17 -18.84 0.27 -17.98
C CYS A 17 -19.57 1.58 -17.67
N LEU A 18 -20.65 1.83 -18.42
CA LEU A 18 -21.63 2.88 -18.16
C LEU A 18 -22.42 2.47 -16.90
N GLY A 19 -22.18 3.18 -15.80
CA GLY A 19 -22.90 3.00 -14.54
C GLY A 19 -23.19 4.35 -13.90
N VAL A 20 -24.41 4.85 -14.09
CA VAL A 20 -24.96 6.04 -13.44
C VAL A 20 -24.83 5.89 -11.92
N SER A 21 -24.06 6.78 -11.28
CA SER A 21 -23.97 6.89 -9.82
C SER A 21 -24.60 8.22 -9.35
N PRO A 22 -25.35 8.23 -8.24
CA PRO A 22 -25.96 9.43 -7.69
C PRO A 22 -24.91 10.36 -7.02
N PRO A 23 -25.25 11.63 -6.75
CA PRO A 23 -24.29 12.61 -6.24
C PRO A 23 -23.76 12.22 -4.86
N ARG A 24 -22.43 12.12 -4.76
CA ARG A 24 -21.68 11.83 -3.54
C ARG A 24 -21.42 13.15 -2.82
N ALA A 25 -21.99 13.32 -1.63
CA ALA A 25 -21.67 14.43 -0.75
C ALA A 25 -20.24 14.25 -0.20
N ASN A 26 -19.32 15.13 -0.62
CA ASN A 26 -18.05 15.32 0.06
C ASN A 26 -18.23 16.37 1.15
N SER A 27 -18.16 15.95 2.42
CA SER A 27 -18.02 16.84 3.55
C SER A 27 -16.54 17.18 3.74
N THR A 28 -16.11 18.33 3.24
CA THR A 28 -14.79 18.90 3.55
C THR A 28 -14.84 19.36 5.01
N THR A 29 -14.05 18.71 5.87
CA THR A 29 -13.90 19.16 7.26
C THR A 29 -12.78 20.19 7.28
N ALA A 30 -13.12 21.44 7.57
CA ALA A 30 -12.17 22.54 7.72
C ALA A 30 -11.09 22.20 8.75
N SER A 31 -9.84 22.20 8.32
CA SER A 31 -8.67 21.98 9.19
C SER A 31 -8.30 23.32 9.83
N SER A 32 -8.47 23.41 11.15
CA SER A 32 -8.06 24.59 11.92
C SER A 32 -6.54 24.63 12.05
N ALA A 33 -5.90 25.65 11.48
CA ALA A 33 -4.47 25.89 11.59
C ALA A 33 -4.10 26.29 13.03
N ALA A 34 -3.32 25.44 13.71
CA ALA A 34 -2.66 25.78 14.96
C ALA A 34 -1.36 26.54 14.68
N THR A 35 -1.23 27.74 15.24
CA THR A 35 -0.01 28.56 15.20
C THR A 35 1.04 27.96 16.13
N GLU A 36 2.10 27.34 15.59
CA GLU A 36 3.26 26.92 16.38
C GLU A 36 4.46 27.88 16.18
N THR A 37 5.04 28.27 17.31
CA THR A 37 6.19 29.17 17.42
C THR A 37 7.50 28.36 17.26
N PRO A 38 8.54 28.85 16.58
CA PRO A 38 9.75 28.07 16.38
C PRO A 38 10.65 28.17 17.62
N ASN A 39 10.96 27.05 18.29
CA ASN A 39 12.24 26.94 18.97
C ASN A 39 12.69 25.51 19.32
N SER A 40 14.01 25.36 19.22
CA SER A 40 14.89 24.33 19.80
C SER A 40 14.93 22.95 19.15
N THR A 41 16.06 22.72 18.46
CA THR A 41 16.59 21.44 17.99
C THR A 41 16.85 20.50 19.17
N THR A 42 15.79 19.84 19.63
CA THR A 42 15.89 18.68 20.51
C THR A 42 15.74 17.45 19.61
N THR A 43 16.75 16.57 19.57
CA THR A 43 16.62 15.24 18.97
C THR A 43 15.57 14.47 19.79
N THR A 44 14.31 14.66 19.44
CA THR A 44 13.18 14.02 20.07
C THR A 44 13.14 12.62 19.50
N ALA A 45 13.45 11.62 20.32
CA ALA A 45 13.19 10.23 19.95
C ALA A 45 11.71 10.13 19.57
N HIS A 46 11.43 9.82 18.30
CA HIS A 46 10.05 9.65 17.87
C HIS A 46 9.50 8.39 18.55
N PRO A 47 8.36 8.48 19.26
CA PRO A 47 7.84 7.35 20.02
C PRO A 47 7.33 6.28 19.05
N THR A 48 7.96 5.10 19.06
CA THR A 48 7.34 3.86 18.58
C THR A 48 6.22 3.49 19.54
N ALA A 49 5.12 2.93 19.05
CA ALA A 49 4.16 2.33 19.95
C ALA A 49 4.81 1.16 20.70
N THR A 50 4.79 1.21 22.02
CA THR A 50 5.05 0.02 22.84
C THR A 50 3.81 -0.85 22.69
N CYS A 51 3.74 -1.56 21.57
CA CYS A 51 2.77 -2.63 21.43
C CYS A 51 3.24 -3.71 22.37
N ASP A 52 2.46 -3.97 23.42
CA ASP A 52 2.68 -5.14 24.24
C ASP A 52 2.72 -6.32 23.28
N LYS A 53 3.91 -6.92 23.13
CA LYS A 53 4.04 -8.21 22.48
C LYS A 53 3.37 -9.18 23.43
N GLU A 54 2.04 -9.24 23.40
CA GLU A 54 1.36 -10.48 23.68
C GLU A 54 1.88 -11.43 22.62
N THR A 55 2.95 -12.12 23.02
CA THR A 55 3.34 -13.41 22.47
C THR A 55 2.16 -14.31 22.78
N GLU A 56 1.10 -14.20 21.98
CA GLU A 56 0.24 -15.32 21.73
C GLU A 56 1.18 -16.39 21.19
N THR A 57 1.69 -17.19 22.13
CA THR A 57 2.30 -18.46 21.79
C THR A 57 1.18 -19.15 21.06
N PRO A 58 1.32 -19.46 19.76
CA PRO A 58 0.33 -20.27 19.08
C PRO A 58 0.13 -21.47 19.99
N SER A 59 -1.08 -21.64 20.52
CA SER A 59 -1.39 -22.86 21.24
C SER A 59 -1.40 -23.93 20.17
N THR A 60 -0.22 -24.50 19.94
CA THR A 60 -0.01 -25.70 19.18
C THR A 60 -0.69 -26.81 19.98
N GLU A 61 -2.02 -26.87 19.91
CA GLU A 61 -2.72 -28.15 20.04
C GLU A 61 -2.34 -28.95 18.79
N SER A 62 -1.07 -29.40 18.76
CA SER A 62 -0.66 -30.53 17.96
C SER A 62 -1.40 -31.70 18.57
N THR A 63 -2.55 -32.01 17.97
CA THR A 63 -3.24 -33.26 18.21
C THR A 63 -2.32 -34.31 17.63
N GLY A 64 -1.40 -34.82 18.46
CA GLY A 64 -0.36 -35.77 18.10
C GLY A 64 -0.95 -37.14 17.77
N GLU A 65 -1.80 -37.22 16.76
CA GLU A 65 -1.90 -38.42 15.94
C GLU A 65 -0.78 -38.33 14.91
N THR A 66 0.17 -39.25 15.01
CA THR A 66 1.19 -39.45 14.00
C THR A 66 0.46 -39.90 12.74
N GLU A 67 0.05 -38.94 11.89
CA GLU A 67 -0.58 -39.24 10.61
C GLU A 67 0.47 -39.92 9.73
N THR A 68 0.36 -41.25 9.62
CA THR A 68 1.19 -42.10 8.75
C THR A 68 1.01 -41.80 7.26
N ASP A 69 0.19 -40.80 6.91
CA ASP A 69 -0.22 -40.45 5.55
C ASP A 69 0.16 -38.99 5.20
N ALA A 70 1.08 -38.37 5.95
CA ALA A 70 1.66 -37.08 5.59
C ALA A 70 2.39 -37.17 4.25
N GLU A 71 2.10 -36.25 3.34
CA GLU A 71 2.73 -36.12 2.03
C GLU A 71 3.90 -35.14 2.06
N TYR A 72 3.72 -34.00 2.73
CA TYR A 72 4.74 -32.97 2.86
C TYR A 72 4.94 -32.50 4.30
N THR A 73 6.12 -31.93 4.54
CA THR A 73 6.40 -31.10 5.71
C THR A 73 6.90 -29.73 5.27
N LEU A 74 6.33 -28.67 5.83
CA LEU A 74 6.80 -27.30 5.68
C LEU A 74 7.98 -27.09 6.64
N THR A 75 9.13 -26.72 6.10
CA THR A 75 10.35 -26.46 6.87
C THR A 75 11.03 -25.18 6.41
N ASP A 76 12.08 -24.77 7.15
CA ASP A 76 13.00 -23.70 6.77
C ASP A 76 12.35 -22.36 6.38
N LEU A 77 11.25 -21.99 7.04
CA LEU A 77 10.61 -20.70 6.78
C LEU A 77 11.54 -19.55 7.17
N THR A 78 11.78 -18.67 6.21
CA THR A 78 12.50 -17.41 6.41
C THR A 78 11.72 -16.27 5.79
N GLU A 79 11.85 -15.08 6.37
CA GLU A 79 11.22 -13.86 5.86
C GLU A 79 12.24 -12.73 5.72
N SER A 80 12.01 -11.87 4.73
CA SER A 80 12.69 -10.59 4.62
C SER A 80 11.71 -9.51 4.21
N THR A 81 12.00 -8.28 4.64
CA THR A 81 11.15 -7.11 4.39
C THR A 81 12.02 -5.94 3.96
N ASP A 82 11.58 -5.21 2.95
CA ASP A 82 12.14 -3.93 2.55
C ASP A 82 11.04 -2.86 2.59
N ILE A 83 11.40 -1.63 2.95
CA ILE A 83 10.43 -0.55 3.06
C ILE A 83 10.93 0.67 2.31
N ASP A 84 10.29 0.96 1.18
CA ASP A 84 10.50 2.19 0.44
C ASP A 84 9.67 3.32 1.06
N ARG A 85 10.30 4.47 1.28
CA ARG A 85 9.73 5.59 2.02
C ARG A 85 10.00 6.91 1.32
N PRO A 86 9.11 7.90 1.53
CA PRO A 86 9.43 9.28 1.25
C PRO A 86 10.73 9.72 1.93
N SER A 87 11.77 9.99 1.12
CA SER A 87 13.11 10.35 1.59
C SER A 87 13.28 11.83 1.98
N ALA A 88 12.31 12.67 1.62
CA ALA A 88 12.34 14.12 1.85
C ALA A 88 11.30 14.53 2.89
N LYS A 89 11.67 15.40 3.84
CA LYS A 89 10.81 15.90 4.94
C LYS A 89 9.58 16.68 4.48
N TYR A 90 9.64 17.28 3.29
CA TYR A 90 8.57 18.07 2.71
C TYR A 90 8.34 17.62 1.28
N ILE A 91 7.08 17.36 0.95
CA ILE A 91 6.62 17.02 -0.39
C ILE A 91 5.47 17.96 -0.73
N LEU A 92 5.56 18.64 -1.85
CA LEU A 92 4.49 19.48 -2.40
C LEU A 92 4.03 18.86 -3.71
N GLU A 93 2.76 18.54 -3.84
CA GLU A 93 2.21 17.88 -5.04
C GLU A 93 0.87 18.50 -5.46
N PRO A 94 0.52 18.43 -6.76
CA PRO A 94 -0.82 18.75 -7.24
C PRO A 94 -1.88 17.84 -6.64
N SER A 95 -2.87 18.45 -5.99
CA SER A 95 -4.01 17.74 -5.39
C SER A 95 -5.32 17.95 -6.15
N ALA A 96 -5.38 18.95 -7.03
CA ALA A 96 -6.57 19.28 -7.81
C ALA A 96 -6.20 19.97 -9.13
N PHE A 97 -6.97 19.70 -10.19
CA PHE A 97 -6.81 20.30 -11.51
C PHE A 97 -8.17 20.82 -12.00
N TYR A 98 -8.27 22.13 -12.22
CA TYR A 98 -9.51 22.82 -12.55
C TYR A 98 -9.33 23.66 -13.81
N SER A 99 -10.37 23.73 -14.64
CA SER A 99 -10.51 24.80 -15.63
C SER A 99 -10.98 26.09 -14.95
N SER A 100 -10.87 27.23 -15.63
CA SER A 100 -11.39 28.50 -15.11
C SER A 100 -12.89 28.44 -14.80
N ASP A 101 -13.66 27.78 -15.66
CA ASP A 101 -15.10 27.61 -15.49
C ASP A 101 -15.40 26.72 -14.28
N ALA A 102 -14.62 25.64 -14.08
CA ALA A 102 -14.79 24.73 -12.94
C ALA A 102 -14.51 25.42 -11.59
N VAL A 103 -13.60 26.39 -11.53
CA VAL A 103 -13.38 27.20 -10.32
C VAL A 103 -14.63 28.02 -9.99
N THR A 104 -15.22 28.67 -11.00
CA THR A 104 -16.45 29.47 -10.81
C THR A 104 -17.62 28.59 -10.37
N GLU A 105 -17.79 27.42 -10.99
CA GLU A 105 -18.82 26.45 -10.59
C GLU A 105 -18.64 25.98 -9.14
N GLU A 106 -17.40 25.79 -8.69
CA GLU A 106 -17.09 25.39 -7.31
C GLU A 106 -17.43 26.51 -6.30
N GLU A 107 -17.17 27.78 -6.64
CA GLU A 107 -17.59 28.94 -5.85
C GLU A 107 -19.12 29.00 -5.71
N GLU A 108 -19.85 28.82 -6.81
CA GLU A 108 -21.31 28.82 -6.80
C GLU A 108 -21.87 27.65 -5.98
N ARG A 109 -21.21 26.48 -6.05
CA ARG A 109 -21.62 25.26 -5.35
C ARG A 109 -21.38 25.34 -3.85
N THR A 110 -20.25 25.91 -3.42
CA THR A 110 -19.83 25.98 -2.01
C THR A 110 -20.28 27.26 -1.33
N GLY A 111 -20.50 28.34 -2.09
CA GLY A 111 -20.73 29.69 -1.59
C GLY A 111 -19.46 30.37 -1.07
N GLU A 112 -18.27 29.83 -1.36
CA GLU A 112 -16.97 30.31 -0.91
C GLU A 112 -16.13 30.77 -2.12
N GLU A 113 -15.68 32.03 -2.10
CA GLU A 113 -14.76 32.58 -3.11
C GLU A 113 -13.42 31.85 -3.04
N GLN A 114 -12.92 31.38 -4.19
CA GLN A 114 -11.65 30.66 -4.28
C GLN A 114 -10.51 31.67 -4.45
N VAL A 115 -9.47 31.55 -3.63
CA VAL A 115 -8.28 32.38 -3.72
C VAL A 115 -7.38 31.84 -4.82
N VAL A 116 -7.46 32.46 -5.99
CA VAL A 116 -6.59 32.16 -7.13
C VAL A 116 -5.39 33.11 -7.15
N LYS A 117 -4.18 32.55 -7.32
CA LYS A 117 -2.94 33.34 -7.38
C LYS A 117 -2.08 32.95 -8.59
N ASP A 118 -1.71 33.93 -9.40
CA ASP A 118 -0.73 33.72 -10.45
C ASP A 118 0.67 33.57 -9.83
N ILE A 119 1.42 32.57 -10.30
CA ILE A 119 2.74 32.24 -9.74
C ILE A 119 3.74 33.38 -9.92
N SER A 120 3.60 34.20 -10.97
CA SER A 120 4.45 35.38 -11.17
C SER A 120 4.28 36.44 -10.08
N GLU A 121 3.18 36.41 -9.33
CA GLU A 121 2.88 37.34 -8.24
C GLU A 121 3.42 36.88 -6.88
N ILE A 122 4.10 35.73 -6.81
CA ILE A 122 4.74 35.24 -5.58
C ILE A 122 6.11 35.92 -5.45
N ASP A 123 6.29 36.80 -4.47
CA ASP A 123 7.53 37.60 -4.34
C ASP A 123 8.77 36.75 -4.03
N ASP A 124 8.65 35.74 -3.15
CA ASP A 124 9.78 34.91 -2.74
C ASP A 124 10.13 33.88 -3.84
N GLU A 125 11.35 34.01 -4.39
CA GLU A 125 11.85 33.15 -5.47
C GLU A 125 11.90 31.67 -5.10
N LYS A 126 12.21 31.33 -3.84
CA LYS A 126 12.29 29.92 -3.41
C LYS A 126 10.89 29.32 -3.29
N VAL A 127 9.93 30.09 -2.78
CA VAL A 127 8.52 29.69 -2.72
C VAL A 127 7.97 29.51 -4.13
N ARG A 128 8.20 30.49 -5.01
CA ARG A 128 7.79 30.45 -6.41
C ARG A 128 8.35 29.23 -7.13
N SER A 129 9.66 29.00 -7.00
CA SER A 129 10.35 27.86 -7.63
C SER A 129 9.84 26.51 -7.12
N ALA A 130 9.54 26.39 -5.82
CA ALA A 130 8.97 25.15 -5.27
C ALA A 130 7.59 24.83 -5.86
N ILE A 131 6.71 25.82 -5.93
CA ILE A 131 5.36 25.71 -6.52
C ILE A 131 5.43 25.39 -8.01
N GLU A 132 6.27 26.12 -8.76
CA GLU A 132 6.47 25.87 -10.20
C GLU A 132 6.99 24.45 -10.47
N THR A 133 7.95 23.99 -9.66
CA THR A 133 8.49 22.63 -9.78
C THR A 133 7.41 21.57 -9.51
N ALA A 134 6.62 21.75 -8.45
CA ALA A 134 5.53 20.82 -8.12
C ALA A 134 4.51 20.71 -9.25
N ILE A 135 4.13 21.84 -9.87
CA ILE A 135 3.16 21.84 -10.97
C ILE A 135 3.74 21.21 -12.23
N ARG A 136 4.99 21.56 -12.59
CA ARG A 136 5.60 21.09 -13.86
C ARG A 136 6.04 19.64 -13.84
N THR A 137 6.54 19.18 -12.70
CA THR A 137 7.13 17.83 -12.59
C THR A 137 6.23 16.85 -11.86
N GLY A 138 5.10 17.32 -11.32
CA GLY A 138 4.17 16.54 -10.51
C GLY A 138 4.49 16.55 -9.02
N GLU A 139 5.70 16.94 -8.62
CA GLU A 139 6.06 17.03 -7.21
C GLU A 139 7.29 17.92 -6.97
N TRP A 140 7.39 18.50 -5.78
CA TRP A 140 8.60 19.11 -5.28
C TRP A 140 8.96 18.46 -3.95
N ARG A 141 10.23 18.06 -3.80
CA ARG A 141 10.75 17.37 -2.60
C ARG A 141 11.91 18.14 -1.99
N SER A 142 11.91 18.31 -0.67
CA SER A 142 13.00 18.98 0.05
C SER A 142 13.12 18.56 1.51
N ASN A 143 14.32 18.68 2.06
CA ASN A 143 14.58 18.54 3.50
C ASN A 143 14.51 19.86 4.28
N THR A 144 14.41 20.98 3.57
CA THR A 144 14.25 22.33 4.14
C THR A 144 13.04 23.02 3.51
N LEU A 145 12.13 23.51 4.36
CA LEU A 145 10.95 24.24 3.91
C LEU A 145 11.31 25.71 3.68
N PRO A 146 11.10 26.28 2.47
CA PRO A 146 11.24 27.71 2.25
C PRO A 146 10.31 28.51 3.17
N ASP A 147 10.82 29.62 3.72
CA ASP A 147 10.03 30.52 4.54
C ASP A 147 8.83 31.05 3.73
N GLY A 148 7.64 31.01 4.32
CA GLY A 148 6.40 31.43 3.67
C GLY A 148 5.72 30.36 2.80
N LEU A 149 6.38 29.26 2.40
CA LEU A 149 5.74 28.26 1.52
C LEU A 149 4.47 27.66 2.13
N ALA A 150 4.51 27.28 3.41
CA ALA A 150 3.35 26.72 4.09
C ALA A 150 2.19 27.72 4.26
N ASP A 151 2.49 29.01 4.47
CA ASP A 151 1.46 30.06 4.54
C ASP A 151 0.82 30.29 3.17
N THR A 152 1.65 30.39 2.12
CA THR A 152 1.18 30.58 0.74
C THR A 152 0.29 29.43 0.30
N VAL A 153 0.72 28.17 0.48
CA VAL A 153 -0.09 26.99 0.10
C VAL A 153 -1.34 26.85 0.97
N GLY A 154 -1.31 27.30 2.24
CA GLY A 154 -2.49 27.27 3.12
C GLY A 154 -3.53 28.36 2.85
N ARG A 155 -3.19 29.40 2.07
CA ARG A 155 -4.05 30.56 1.80
C ARG A 155 -4.52 30.67 0.36
N VAL A 156 -3.85 30.00 -0.57
CA VAL A 156 -4.16 30.00 -1.99
C VAL A 156 -4.79 28.67 -2.34
N ASP A 157 -6.03 28.69 -2.84
CA ASP A 157 -6.75 27.49 -3.22
C ASP A 157 -6.23 26.94 -4.56
N PHE A 158 -5.92 27.85 -5.50
CA PHE A 158 -5.42 27.49 -6.82
C PHE A 158 -4.31 28.40 -7.33
N PHE A 159 -3.31 27.80 -7.96
CA PHE A 159 -2.23 28.51 -8.65
C PHE A 159 -2.43 28.49 -10.17
N THR A 160 -2.05 29.59 -10.83
CA THR A 160 -2.10 29.75 -12.30
C THR A 160 -0.74 30.18 -12.88
N GLY A 161 -0.64 30.22 -14.21
CA GLY A 161 0.51 30.82 -14.90
C GLY A 161 1.70 29.89 -15.14
N VAL A 162 1.56 28.59 -14.83
CA VAL A 162 2.64 27.58 -15.02
C VAL A 162 2.24 26.39 -15.88
N SER A 163 0.96 26.02 -15.91
CA SER A 163 0.47 24.93 -16.75
C SER A 163 0.55 25.31 -18.24
N GLU A 164 1.15 24.44 -19.04
CA GLU A 164 1.08 24.50 -20.51
C GLU A 164 -0.05 23.59 -21.05
N ASP A 165 -0.78 22.92 -20.15
CA ASP A 165 -1.88 22.02 -20.49
C ASP A 165 -3.16 22.83 -20.79
N GLU A 166 -3.78 22.57 -21.95
CA GLU A 166 -5.04 23.22 -22.34
C GLU A 166 -6.25 22.68 -21.56
N THR A 167 -6.10 21.58 -20.84
CA THR A 167 -7.21 20.92 -20.10
C THR A 167 -7.47 21.51 -18.72
N TYR A 168 -6.47 22.11 -18.08
CA TYR A 168 -6.62 22.77 -16.78
C TYR A 168 -5.75 24.03 -16.70
N THR A 169 -6.31 25.07 -16.10
CA THR A 169 -5.63 26.37 -15.92
C THR A 169 -5.32 26.67 -14.45
N HIS A 170 -5.95 25.94 -13.52
CA HIS A 170 -5.88 26.14 -12.08
C HIS A 170 -5.42 24.84 -11.41
N VAL A 171 -4.37 24.92 -10.60
CA VAL A 171 -3.80 23.76 -9.91
C VAL A 171 -3.82 24.00 -8.41
N GLY A 172 -4.55 23.15 -7.68
CA GLY A 172 -4.50 23.12 -6.22
C GLY A 172 -3.31 22.28 -5.76
N LEU A 173 -2.62 22.71 -4.71
CA LEU A 173 -1.43 22.04 -4.19
C LEU A 173 -1.63 21.61 -2.74
N THR A 174 -1.07 20.46 -2.37
CA THR A 174 -1.00 20.01 -0.97
C THR A 174 0.46 19.88 -0.52
N LEU A 175 0.79 20.52 0.60
CA LEU A 175 2.09 20.38 1.25
C LEU A 175 2.03 19.30 2.32
N HIS A 176 2.74 18.20 2.10
CA HIS A 176 2.91 17.11 3.05
C HIS A 176 4.18 17.29 3.86
N ARG A 177 4.05 17.03 5.17
CA ARG A 177 5.19 16.90 6.09
C ARG A 177 5.40 15.43 6.37
N THR A 178 6.58 14.93 6.05
CA THR A 178 6.96 13.54 6.25
C THR A 178 8.05 13.45 7.32
N HIS A 179 8.32 12.21 7.74
CA HIS A 179 9.37 11.94 8.70
C HIS A 179 10.22 10.76 8.21
N PRO A 180 11.15 11.00 7.26
CA PRO A 180 11.98 9.94 6.66
C PRO A 180 12.77 9.15 7.71
N ASP A 181 13.14 9.81 8.80
CA ASP A 181 13.94 9.24 9.89
C ASP A 181 13.11 8.43 10.92
N ARG A 182 11.77 8.37 10.80
CA ARG A 182 10.95 7.57 11.72
C ARG A 182 11.16 6.07 11.48
N PRO A 183 11.02 5.22 12.51
CA PRO A 183 10.93 3.78 12.31
C PRO A 183 9.79 3.40 11.35
N PRO A 184 9.82 2.18 10.76
CA PRO A 184 8.68 1.64 10.03
C PRO A 184 7.36 1.79 10.79
N ALA A 185 6.29 2.16 10.09
CA ALA A 185 4.96 2.18 10.69
C ALA A 185 4.31 0.80 10.72
N LEU A 186 4.71 -0.08 9.80
CA LEU A 186 4.22 -1.45 9.71
C LEU A 186 5.38 -2.44 9.91
N GLU A 187 5.09 -3.54 10.58
CA GLU A 187 5.96 -4.71 10.74
C GLU A 187 5.25 -5.92 10.12
N PHE A 188 5.97 -6.67 9.28
CA PHE A 188 5.50 -7.90 8.67
C PHE A 188 6.23 -9.09 9.31
N ASN A 189 5.49 -10.19 9.49
CA ASN A 189 6.03 -11.46 9.99
C ASN A 189 5.32 -12.63 9.29
N ALA A 190 6.05 -13.73 9.12
CA ALA A 190 5.51 -14.99 8.64
C ALA A 190 5.84 -16.12 9.64
N ALA A 191 4.96 -17.12 9.74
CA ALA A 191 5.19 -18.28 10.60
C ALA A 191 4.51 -19.52 10.03
N ILE A 192 5.17 -20.68 10.13
CA ILE A 192 4.50 -21.97 9.93
C ILE A 192 3.60 -22.21 11.15
N VAL A 193 2.30 -22.35 10.90
CA VAL A 193 1.30 -22.63 11.95
C VAL A 193 0.76 -24.04 11.87
N ASP A 194 1.02 -24.73 10.75
CA ASP A 194 0.76 -26.14 10.55
C ASP A 194 1.84 -26.66 9.59
N ASP A 195 2.73 -27.51 10.10
CA ASP A 195 3.90 -27.96 9.36
C ASP A 195 3.62 -29.20 8.52
N THR A 196 2.51 -29.88 8.74
CA THR A 196 2.24 -31.19 8.12
C THR A 196 1.16 -31.05 7.06
N VAL A 197 1.42 -31.55 5.86
CA VAL A 197 0.42 -31.66 4.78
C VAL A 197 0.08 -33.12 4.60
N SER A 198 -1.16 -33.50 4.84
CA SER A 198 -1.71 -34.82 4.54
C SER A 198 -2.94 -34.69 3.64
N LYS A 199 -3.48 -35.84 3.22
CA LYS A 199 -4.66 -35.89 2.34
C LYS A 199 -5.87 -35.14 2.91
N ASP A 200 -6.03 -35.17 4.24
CA ASP A 200 -7.19 -34.61 4.93
C ASP A 200 -6.84 -33.35 5.75
N SER A 201 -5.55 -33.02 5.90
CA SER A 201 -5.07 -31.86 6.67
C SER A 201 -4.07 -31.02 5.87
N PRO A 202 -4.43 -29.81 5.41
CA PRO A 202 -3.47 -28.95 4.72
C PRO A 202 -2.49 -28.31 5.71
N GLY A 203 -1.22 -28.23 5.31
CA GLY A 203 -0.23 -27.41 6.02
C GLY A 203 -0.55 -25.93 5.85
N ALA A 204 0.06 -25.07 6.67
CA ALA A 204 -0.30 -23.65 6.66
C ALA A 204 0.78 -22.70 7.17
N ILE A 205 0.81 -21.54 6.53
CA ILE A 205 1.63 -20.38 6.86
C ILE A 205 0.71 -19.24 7.28
N ALA A 206 1.00 -18.61 8.41
CA ALA A 206 0.35 -17.38 8.84
C ALA A 206 1.19 -16.18 8.42
N LEU A 207 0.58 -15.25 7.68
CA LEU A 207 1.14 -13.93 7.38
C LEU A 207 0.52 -12.90 8.31
N THR A 208 1.35 -12.05 8.92
CA THR A 208 0.93 -11.09 9.95
C THR A 208 1.44 -9.70 9.63
N LEU A 209 0.55 -8.71 9.68
CA LEU A 209 0.86 -7.29 9.53
C LEU A 209 0.47 -6.57 10.81
N THR A 210 1.43 -5.88 11.44
CA THR A 210 1.22 -5.14 12.68
C THR A 210 1.51 -3.66 12.44
N ASN A 211 0.60 -2.78 12.88
CA ASN A 211 0.88 -1.35 12.91
C ASN A 211 1.63 -1.00 14.20
N THR A 212 2.92 -0.70 14.08
CA THR A 212 3.81 -0.35 15.20
C THR A 212 3.92 1.17 15.42
N SER A 213 3.25 1.96 14.58
CA SER A 213 3.14 3.41 14.75
C SER A 213 2.06 3.81 15.76
N GLN A 214 2.08 5.07 16.17
CA GLN A 214 1.08 5.69 17.04
C GLN A 214 -0.12 6.25 16.26
N THR A 215 -0.12 6.12 14.94
CA THR A 215 -1.15 6.68 14.05
C THR A 215 -1.84 5.56 13.28
N THR A 216 -3.10 5.76 12.90
CA THR A 216 -3.80 4.80 12.05
C THR A 216 -3.12 4.73 10.69
N GLN A 217 -2.77 3.53 10.24
CA GLN A 217 -2.25 3.29 8.90
C GLN A 217 -3.37 2.80 7.99
N ARG A 218 -3.37 3.23 6.74
CA ARG A 218 -4.26 2.73 5.69
C ARG A 218 -3.43 1.91 4.71
N VAL A 219 -3.72 0.63 4.63
CA VAL A 219 -3.01 -0.33 3.77
C VAL A 219 -3.87 -0.62 2.55
N PHE A 220 -3.31 -0.41 1.36
CA PHE A 220 -3.87 -0.83 0.10
C PHE A 220 -3.25 -2.16 -0.31
N SER A 221 -4.08 -3.19 -0.48
CA SER A 221 -3.64 -4.58 -0.61
C SER A 221 -4.32 -5.29 -1.78
N GLY A 222 -4.71 -4.53 -2.80
CA GLY A 222 -5.52 -5.06 -3.89
C GLY A 222 -6.85 -5.66 -3.40
N THR A 223 -7.29 -6.73 -4.05
CA THR A 223 -8.67 -7.24 -3.96
C THR A 223 -8.94 -8.11 -2.73
N VAL A 224 -7.91 -8.80 -2.21
CA VAL A 224 -8.01 -9.71 -1.06
C VAL A 224 -7.15 -9.16 0.08
N PRO A 225 -7.70 -8.48 1.09
CA PRO A 225 -6.89 -7.81 2.10
C PRO A 225 -6.35 -8.75 3.21
N PRO A 226 -5.20 -8.43 3.85
CA PRO A 226 -4.26 -7.37 3.47
C PRO A 226 -3.09 -7.88 2.60
N PHE A 227 -3.02 -9.16 2.21
CA PHE A 227 -1.86 -9.72 1.48
C PHE A 227 -2.19 -10.30 0.10
N GLY A 228 -3.37 -10.00 -0.44
CA GLY A 228 -3.77 -10.49 -1.75
C GLY A 228 -3.94 -12.02 -1.83
N MET A 229 -3.88 -12.49 -3.07
CA MET A 229 -3.73 -13.88 -3.44
C MET A 229 -2.24 -14.18 -3.53
N VAL A 230 -1.75 -15.06 -2.66
CA VAL A 230 -0.31 -15.27 -2.51
C VAL A 230 0.10 -16.53 -3.24
N TYR A 231 1.07 -16.40 -4.14
CA TYR A 231 1.62 -17.53 -4.90
C TYR A 231 2.98 -17.93 -4.34
N GLY A 232 3.22 -19.23 -4.23
CA GLY A 232 4.53 -19.80 -4.02
C GLY A 232 5.15 -20.11 -5.37
N ASP A 233 6.18 -19.37 -5.76
CA ASP A 233 6.99 -19.64 -6.94
C ASP A 233 8.17 -20.52 -6.55
N ALA A 234 8.35 -21.64 -7.25
CA ALA A 234 9.48 -22.53 -7.06
C ALA A 234 10.79 -21.77 -7.36
N THR A 235 11.82 -21.96 -6.53
CA THR A 235 13.09 -21.23 -6.70
C THR A 235 14.03 -21.89 -7.72
N GLU A 236 13.79 -23.16 -8.06
CA GLU A 236 14.68 -23.99 -8.88
C GLU A 236 14.12 -24.28 -10.29
N ASP A 237 12.84 -24.03 -10.53
CA ASP A 237 12.16 -24.25 -11.81
C ASP A 237 10.98 -23.27 -12.02
N GLU A 238 10.19 -23.47 -13.08
CA GLU A 238 9.05 -22.61 -13.45
C GLU A 238 7.74 -22.98 -12.71
N GLY A 239 7.81 -23.81 -11.67
CA GLY A 239 6.67 -24.20 -10.86
C GLY A 239 6.07 -23.03 -10.07
N ARG A 240 4.75 -22.93 -10.03
CA ARG A 240 4.05 -22.01 -9.12
C ARG A 240 2.72 -22.59 -8.68
N PHE A 241 2.29 -22.24 -7.48
CA PHE A 241 0.96 -22.57 -6.99
C PHE A 241 0.38 -21.45 -6.13
N LEU A 242 -0.95 -21.36 -6.09
CA LEU A 242 -1.68 -20.44 -5.23
C LEU A 242 -1.85 -21.07 -3.84
N LEU A 243 -1.37 -20.40 -2.80
CA LEU A 243 -1.67 -20.83 -1.43
C LEU A 243 -3.16 -20.63 -1.18
N TRP A 244 -3.83 -21.63 -0.60
CA TRP A 244 -5.28 -21.65 -0.49
C TRP A 244 -5.79 -20.83 0.70
N ARG A 245 -6.93 -20.16 0.46
CA ARG A 245 -7.80 -19.49 1.43
C ARG A 245 -9.22 -19.50 0.87
N GLU A 246 -10.21 -19.23 1.71
CA GLU A 246 -11.61 -19.03 1.27
C GLU A 246 -11.80 -17.68 0.55
N TYR A 247 -11.18 -17.52 -0.62
CA TYR A 247 -11.14 -16.25 -1.36
C TYR A 247 -12.52 -15.77 -1.83
N GLU A 248 -13.48 -16.67 -2.03
CA GLU A 248 -14.83 -16.31 -2.48
C GLU A 248 -15.63 -15.56 -1.40
N GLU A 249 -15.35 -15.83 -0.11
CA GLU A 249 -15.99 -15.11 1.01
C GLU A 249 -15.56 -13.64 1.09
N GLU A 250 -14.39 -13.32 0.53
CA GLU A 250 -13.89 -11.95 0.42
C GLU A 250 -14.64 -11.14 -0.65
N GLY A 251 -15.56 -11.77 -1.39
CA GLY A 251 -16.58 -11.16 -2.24
C GLY A 251 -16.09 -10.60 -3.57
N CYS A 252 -14.82 -10.83 -3.91
CA CYS A 252 -14.19 -10.23 -5.09
C CYS A 252 -13.30 -11.21 -5.87
N VAL A 253 -13.39 -12.51 -5.56
CA VAL A 253 -12.74 -13.61 -6.28
C VAL A 253 -13.80 -14.65 -6.65
N ASN A 254 -13.72 -15.18 -7.87
CA ASN A 254 -14.59 -16.26 -8.33
C ASN A 254 -13.77 -17.29 -9.10
N PHE A 255 -13.95 -18.55 -8.76
CA PHE A 255 -13.36 -19.69 -9.45
C PHE A 255 -14.35 -20.28 -10.46
N SER A 256 -13.96 -20.34 -11.72
CA SER A 256 -14.80 -20.93 -12.78
C SER A 256 -13.97 -21.82 -13.72
N GLU A 257 -14.65 -22.61 -14.56
CA GLU A 257 -14.01 -23.39 -15.63
C GLU A 257 -13.23 -22.51 -16.64
N ARG A 258 -13.54 -21.21 -16.70
CA ARG A 258 -12.84 -20.23 -17.54
C ARG A 258 -11.62 -19.61 -16.85
N GLY A 259 -11.32 -20.06 -15.64
CA GLY A 259 -10.22 -19.56 -14.81
C GLY A 259 -10.70 -18.67 -13.67
N LEU A 260 -9.73 -17.94 -13.13
CA LEU A 260 -9.87 -17.03 -12.00
C LEU A 260 -10.40 -15.67 -12.46
N ALA A 261 -11.51 -15.22 -11.88
CA ALA A 261 -11.99 -13.85 -12.03
C ALA A 261 -11.78 -13.08 -10.72
N VAL A 262 -11.13 -11.92 -10.81
CA VAL A 262 -10.85 -11.03 -9.68
C VAL A 262 -11.40 -9.64 -10.01
N CYS A 263 -12.08 -9.00 -9.06
CA CYS A 263 -12.49 -7.60 -9.24
C CYS A 263 -11.25 -6.71 -9.33
N SER A 264 -11.29 -5.70 -10.19
CA SER A 264 -10.23 -4.70 -10.36
C SER A 264 -10.21 -3.60 -9.29
N ILE A 265 -11.07 -3.69 -8.26
CA ILE A 265 -11.20 -2.67 -7.22
C ILE A 265 -10.50 -3.18 -5.95
N GLY A 266 -9.39 -2.54 -5.59
CA GLY A 266 -8.70 -2.82 -4.34
C GLY A 266 -9.46 -2.31 -3.11
N LYS A 267 -9.20 -2.92 -1.96
CA LYS A 267 -9.74 -2.52 -0.65
C LYS A 267 -8.65 -1.83 0.18
N ILE A 268 -9.07 -0.81 0.94
CA ILE A 268 -8.22 -0.16 1.94
C ILE A 268 -8.53 -0.75 3.31
N THR A 269 -7.53 -1.33 3.95
CA THR A 269 -7.59 -1.83 5.32
C THR A 269 -7.07 -0.75 6.26
N LYS A 270 -7.82 -0.39 7.30
CA LYS A 270 -7.37 0.54 8.33
C LYS A 270 -6.80 -0.26 9.49
N LEU A 271 -5.56 0.03 9.87
CA LEU A 271 -4.90 -0.54 11.04
C LEU A 271 -4.75 0.54 12.11
N GLN A 272 -5.40 0.37 13.25
CA GLN A 272 -5.19 1.20 14.43
C GLN A 272 -3.78 1.01 15.00
N PRO A 273 -3.28 1.93 15.83
CA PRO A 273 -2.03 1.73 16.57
C PRO A 273 -2.04 0.38 17.31
N CYS A 274 -0.97 -0.40 17.14
CA CYS A 274 -0.83 -1.76 17.67
C CYS A 274 -1.84 -2.80 17.19
N GLU A 275 -2.70 -2.47 16.21
CA GLU A 275 -3.56 -3.47 15.58
C GLU A 275 -2.72 -4.44 14.76
N ARG A 276 -3.05 -5.72 14.91
CA ARG A 276 -2.46 -6.84 14.18
C ARG A 276 -3.55 -7.49 13.33
N ILE A 277 -3.23 -7.74 12.06
CA ILE A 277 -4.04 -8.57 11.19
C ILE A 277 -3.21 -9.78 10.77
N THR A 278 -3.74 -10.97 11.02
CA THR A 278 -3.16 -12.25 10.61
C THR A 278 -4.06 -12.93 9.60
N ARG A 279 -3.46 -13.59 8.61
CA ARG A 279 -4.12 -14.43 7.60
C ARG A 279 -3.40 -15.77 7.49
N ARG A 280 -4.15 -16.86 7.64
CA ARG A 280 -3.68 -18.23 7.40
C ARG A 280 -3.81 -18.54 5.92
N TYR A 281 -2.75 -19.05 5.31
CA TYR A 281 -2.64 -19.49 3.93
C TYR A 281 -2.25 -20.96 3.93
N GLU A 282 -3.00 -21.78 3.20
CA GLU A 282 -2.90 -23.23 3.22
C GLU A 282 -2.08 -23.76 2.04
N VAL A 283 -1.26 -24.78 2.31
CA VAL A 283 -0.60 -25.61 1.31
C VAL A 283 -1.38 -26.90 1.22
N LEU A 284 -2.02 -27.12 0.08
CA LEU A 284 -2.87 -28.29 -0.15
C LEU A 284 -2.02 -29.51 -0.54
N PRO A 285 -2.48 -30.74 -0.26
CA PRO A 285 -1.87 -31.98 -0.77
C PRO A 285 -1.95 -32.08 -2.30
N SER A 286 -1.21 -33.02 -2.90
CA SER A 286 -1.21 -33.22 -4.36
C SER A 286 -2.57 -33.65 -4.92
N GLU A 287 -3.36 -34.37 -4.12
CA GLU A 287 -4.71 -34.79 -4.47
C GLU A 287 -5.76 -33.84 -3.87
N THR A 288 -6.29 -32.92 -4.67
CA THR A 288 -7.49 -32.16 -4.30
C THR A 288 -8.60 -32.36 -5.32
N THR A 289 -9.79 -32.71 -4.83
CA THR A 289 -11.00 -32.83 -5.67
C THR A 289 -11.92 -31.61 -5.57
N ARG A 290 -11.64 -30.69 -4.63
CA ARG A 290 -12.50 -29.56 -4.29
C ARG A 290 -11.89 -28.21 -4.62
N HIS A 291 -10.60 -28.17 -4.94
CA HIS A 291 -9.86 -26.94 -5.23
C HIS A 291 -9.31 -26.94 -6.66
N PRO A 292 -9.11 -25.76 -7.28
CA PRO A 292 -8.51 -25.67 -8.61
C PRO A 292 -7.11 -26.30 -8.68
N GLU A 293 -6.73 -26.90 -9.80
CA GLU A 293 -5.42 -27.58 -9.92
C GLU A 293 -4.21 -26.67 -9.62
N TYR A 294 -4.31 -25.36 -9.87
CA TYR A 294 -3.22 -24.41 -9.61
C TYR A 294 -3.05 -24.04 -8.12
N THR A 295 -3.85 -24.58 -7.21
CA THR A 295 -3.64 -24.44 -5.75
C THR A 295 -2.81 -25.59 -5.17
N VAL A 296 -2.44 -26.55 -6.00
CA VAL A 296 -1.63 -27.72 -5.63
C VAL A 296 -0.16 -27.42 -5.90
N PRO A 297 0.76 -27.67 -4.95
CA PRO A 297 2.18 -27.55 -5.21
C PRO A 297 2.61 -28.56 -6.30
N PRO A 298 3.39 -28.15 -7.31
CA PRO A 298 3.76 -29.03 -8.42
C PRO A 298 4.71 -30.17 -8.01
N HIS A 299 5.57 -29.96 -6.99
CA HIS A 299 6.50 -30.95 -6.45
C HIS A 299 7.07 -30.51 -5.09
N PRO A 300 7.73 -31.40 -4.32
CA PRO A 300 8.61 -30.99 -3.24
C PRO A 300 9.68 -29.99 -3.73
N GLY A 301 10.14 -29.10 -2.84
CA GLY A 301 11.17 -28.12 -3.18
C GLY A 301 11.06 -26.84 -2.38
N ARG A 302 11.88 -25.87 -2.73
CA ARG A 302 11.87 -24.54 -2.13
C ARG A 302 10.98 -23.60 -2.92
N TYR A 303 10.15 -22.87 -2.17
CA TYR A 303 9.19 -21.91 -2.70
C TYR A 303 9.42 -20.55 -2.09
N ARG A 304 9.13 -19.54 -2.89
CA ARG A 304 9.24 -18.13 -2.53
C ARG A 304 7.93 -17.41 -2.81
N LEU A 305 7.51 -16.60 -1.86
CA LEU A 305 6.35 -15.74 -1.95
C LEU A 305 6.85 -14.29 -1.92
N THR A 306 6.49 -13.48 -2.91
CA THR A 306 6.84 -12.05 -2.94
C THR A 306 5.60 -11.21 -3.17
N ASP A 307 5.42 -10.16 -2.37
CA ASP A 307 4.38 -9.16 -2.61
C ASP A 307 4.78 -7.81 -2.01
N SER A 308 3.97 -6.77 -2.27
CA SER A 308 4.16 -5.43 -1.74
C SER A 308 2.86 -4.78 -1.32
N LEU A 309 2.90 -4.03 -0.22
CA LEU A 309 1.77 -3.31 0.34
C LEU A 309 2.05 -1.81 0.38
N ASP A 310 1.21 -1.04 -0.29
CA ASP A 310 1.26 0.42 -0.19
C ASP A 310 0.47 0.87 1.04
N TYR A 311 1.05 1.78 1.82
CA TYR A 311 0.39 2.31 3.00
C TYR A 311 0.66 3.79 3.20
N TYR A 312 -0.30 4.44 3.85
CA TYR A 312 -0.25 5.88 4.14
C TYR A 312 -1.05 6.20 5.40
N GLU A 313 -0.65 7.25 6.11
CA GLU A 313 -1.34 7.72 7.31
C GLU A 313 -2.64 8.47 6.94
N THR A 314 -2.55 9.37 5.96
CA THR A 314 -3.66 10.22 5.51
C THR A 314 -3.99 9.94 4.05
N ARG A 315 -5.30 9.87 3.73
CA ARG A 315 -5.77 9.64 2.36
C ARG A 315 -5.25 10.72 1.42
N GLY A 316 -4.61 10.30 0.33
CA GLY A 316 -3.98 11.23 -0.63
C GLY A 316 -2.72 11.89 -0.08
N GLY A 317 -2.07 11.28 0.92
CA GLY A 317 -0.73 11.67 1.35
C GLY A 317 0.34 10.76 0.75
N PRO A 318 1.63 11.10 0.98
CA PRO A 318 2.76 10.32 0.48
C PRO A 318 2.68 8.88 0.97
N GLU A 319 2.75 7.96 0.03
CA GLU A 319 2.74 6.53 0.29
C GLU A 319 4.12 6.02 0.67
N SER A 320 4.14 4.93 1.41
CA SER A 320 5.30 4.07 1.64
C SER A 320 4.94 2.67 1.19
N THR A 321 5.91 1.91 0.71
CA THR A 321 5.68 0.56 0.21
C THR A 321 6.46 -0.42 1.08
N LEU A 322 5.76 -1.38 1.69
CA LEU A 322 6.36 -2.52 2.37
C LEU A 322 6.40 -3.69 1.39
N SER A 323 7.59 -4.05 0.94
CA SER A 323 7.83 -5.27 0.16
C SER A 323 8.24 -6.40 1.10
N PHE A 324 7.68 -7.58 0.91
CA PHE A 324 8.06 -8.75 1.69
C PHE A 324 8.37 -9.94 0.79
N GLU A 325 9.29 -10.77 1.25
CA GLU A 325 9.65 -12.05 0.68
C GLU A 325 9.60 -13.10 1.79
N VAL A 326 8.95 -14.22 1.52
CA VAL A 326 8.93 -15.38 2.41
C VAL A 326 9.43 -16.57 1.61
N GLU A 327 10.42 -17.29 2.13
CA GLU A 327 10.87 -18.56 1.56
C GLU A 327 10.53 -19.70 2.52
N PHE A 328 10.14 -20.86 1.99
CA PHE A 328 9.90 -22.08 2.76
C PHE A 328 10.21 -23.30 1.90
N THR A 329 10.43 -24.45 2.55
CA THR A 329 10.69 -25.72 1.89
C THR A 329 9.50 -26.66 2.10
N LEU A 330 9.09 -27.35 1.03
CA LEU A 330 8.22 -28.53 1.08
C LEU A 330 9.06 -29.78 0.95
N GLU A 331 9.23 -30.52 2.05
CA GLU A 331 9.92 -31.80 2.07
C GLU A 331 8.93 -32.94 1.86
N SER A 332 9.25 -33.90 0.99
CA SER A 332 8.43 -35.10 0.84
C SER A 332 8.63 -36.04 2.02
N MET A 333 7.53 -36.49 2.60
CA MET A 333 7.50 -37.59 3.56
C MET A 333 7.37 -38.91 2.77
N GLN A 334 8.37 -39.78 2.84
CA GLN A 334 8.37 -41.13 2.23
C GLN A 334 8.14 -42.21 3.27
#